data_AF-A0A375DYZ9-F1
#
_entry.id   AF-A0A375DYZ9-F1
#
_cell.length_a   1.000
_cell.length_b   1.000
_cell.length_c   1.000
_cell.angle_alpha   90.00
_cell.angle_beta   90.00
_cell.angle_gamma   90.00
#
_symmetry.space_group_name_H-M   'P 1'
#
loop_
_entity.id
_entity.type
_entity.pdbx_description
1 polymer ?
#
loop_
_entity_poly.entity_id
_entity_poly.type
_entity_poly.pdbx_seq_one_letter_code
_entity_poly.pdbx_strand_id
1 'polypeptide(L)'
;MSGPRDSGNPGAAAAAPAAGWRGGRRAWLLAGLLGVGLAAGLGGSYWYLKGRTPAAPAIVIGDGNNGPAGMVRVPGGEFLMGSDSKMAQPNEKPAHKVRVHAFWMDQHHVTNAEFRKFVEATGYVTTAERAPDWETLRVQLPPGTPRPPDSAMVAGGMVFVGTPRPVPLQDYSRWWRYVPGADWRHPAGPGSSIEGKDNHPVVQVSYEDAQAYARWAGKRLPTEAEWEFAARGGLEQATYAWGEQFAPDGRQMANVWQGQQNQPFPVVSPKAGGALGTSPVGTFPPNGYGLADMTGNAWQWVADWYRADQFRREAGKAQPIENPMGPLVSWDPSEPGVPVNAPKRVTRGGSFLCNEDFCLSYRPSARRGTDPFNSMSHLGFRLVMDEGRWAEMQRRPPVAMAGPANPSAR
;
A
#
# COMPACT_ATOMS: atom_id res chain seq x y z
N MET A 1 29.73 12.53 93.20
CA MET A 1 29.02 12.99 94.41
C MET A 1 28.23 14.24 94.07
N SER A 2 26.91 14.10 94.20
CA SER A 2 25.84 15.07 94.50
C SER A 2 26.23 16.54 94.74
N GLY A 3 25.42 17.47 94.17
CA GLY A 3 25.58 18.94 94.14
C GLY A 3 25.43 19.68 95.49
N PRO A 4 24.80 20.88 95.60
CA PRO A 4 24.16 21.78 94.61
C PRO A 4 24.45 23.31 94.86
N ARG A 5 23.60 24.21 94.29
CA ARG A 5 23.39 25.67 94.54
C ARG A 5 24.35 26.65 93.86
N ASP A 6 24.00 27.89 93.50
CA ASP A 6 22.76 28.62 93.15
C ASP A 6 23.20 29.98 92.55
N SER A 7 22.25 30.70 91.94
CA SER A 7 22.15 32.18 91.81
C SER A 7 22.95 32.94 90.73
N GLY A 8 22.22 33.79 89.97
CA GLY A 8 22.78 34.86 89.15
C GLY A 8 21.94 35.32 87.95
N ASN A 9 20.85 36.06 88.20
CA ASN A 9 20.01 36.84 87.25
C ASN A 9 20.74 38.18 86.87
N PRO A 10 20.25 39.13 86.01
CA PRO A 10 19.19 39.17 84.99
C PRO A 10 19.59 39.82 83.62
N GLY A 11 18.66 39.87 82.65
CA GLY A 11 18.72 40.78 81.50
C GLY A 11 17.53 40.65 80.56
N ALA A 12 16.61 41.62 80.60
CA ALA A 12 15.27 41.59 80.03
C ALA A 12 15.19 41.95 78.52
N ALA A 13 14.20 41.41 77.80
CA ALA A 13 13.56 42.09 76.67
C ALA A 13 12.15 41.52 76.35
N ALA A 14 11.15 42.39 76.56
CA ALA A 14 9.88 42.57 75.85
C ALA A 14 9.02 41.37 75.40
N ALA A 15 7.82 41.29 75.99
CA ALA A 15 6.68 40.53 75.49
C ALA A 15 5.85 41.37 74.49
N ALA A 16 5.38 40.73 73.41
CA ALA A 16 4.28 41.19 72.56
C ALA A 16 3.26 40.03 72.41
N PRO A 17 1.95 40.30 72.30
CA PRO A 17 0.91 39.31 72.57
C PRO A 17 0.63 38.40 71.37
N ALA A 18 0.37 37.12 71.65
CA ALA A 18 -0.17 36.18 70.68
C ALA A 18 -1.67 36.47 70.42
N ALA A 19 -1.98 36.97 69.22
CA ALA A 19 -3.34 37.06 68.72
C ALA A 19 -3.81 35.68 68.22
N GLY A 20 -4.90 35.19 68.79
CA GLY A 20 -5.48 33.88 68.49
C GLY A 20 -5.99 33.76 67.06
N TRP A 21 -5.49 32.77 66.33
CA TRP A 21 -5.93 32.40 64.99
C TRP A 21 -7.26 31.64 65.06
N ARG A 22 -8.39 32.35 64.98
CA ARG A 22 -9.73 31.77 64.79
C ARG A 22 -10.28 32.20 63.42
N GLY A 23 -9.88 31.50 62.36
CA GLY A 23 -10.40 31.78 61.01
C GLY A 23 -10.09 30.77 59.90
N GLY A 24 -9.43 29.64 60.16
CA GLY A 24 -8.88 28.81 59.07
C GLY A 24 -9.82 27.76 58.46
N ARG A 25 -10.69 27.11 59.23
CA ARG A 25 -11.27 25.82 58.78
C ARG A 25 -12.29 25.91 57.63
N ARG A 26 -13.08 27.00 57.53
CA ARG A 26 -14.08 27.15 56.46
C ARG A 26 -13.47 27.56 55.11
N ALA A 27 -12.40 28.36 55.13
CA ALA A 27 -11.71 28.78 53.90
C ALA A 27 -10.98 27.60 53.23
N TRP A 28 -10.35 26.72 54.01
CA TRP A 28 -9.70 25.51 53.49
C TRP A 28 -10.69 24.49 52.92
N LEU A 29 -11.90 24.37 53.49
CA LEU A 29 -12.95 23.50 52.96
C LEU A 29 -13.51 24.00 51.62
N LEU A 30 -13.73 25.31 51.47
CA LEU A 30 -14.19 25.91 50.22
C LEU A 30 -13.12 25.85 49.11
N ALA A 31 -11.85 26.10 49.45
CA ALA A 31 -10.74 25.96 48.52
C ALA A 31 -10.54 24.49 48.08
N GLY A 32 -10.70 23.53 49.00
CA GLY A 32 -10.66 22.10 48.70
C GLY A 32 -11.78 21.65 47.76
N LEU A 33 -13.01 22.13 47.97
CA LEU A 33 -14.15 21.82 47.10
C LEU A 33 -14.00 22.43 45.69
N LEU A 34 -13.48 23.66 45.59
CA LEU A 34 -13.17 24.29 44.29
C LEU A 34 -12.05 23.55 43.55
N GLY A 35 -10.99 23.13 44.27
CA GLY A 35 -9.89 22.36 43.69
C GLY A 35 -10.31 20.98 43.17
N VAL A 36 -11.18 20.28 43.92
CA VAL A 36 -11.75 18.99 43.48
C VAL A 36 -12.69 19.18 42.28
N GLY A 37 -13.51 20.24 42.27
CA GLY A 37 -14.39 20.56 41.13
C GLY A 37 -13.62 20.88 39.84
N LEU A 38 -12.52 21.63 39.94
CA LEU A 38 -11.62 21.92 38.81
C LEU A 38 -10.88 20.66 38.32
N ALA A 39 -10.37 19.83 39.22
CA ALA A 39 -9.72 18.58 38.85
C ALA A 39 -10.70 17.58 38.21
N ALA A 40 -11.93 17.47 38.73
CA ALA A 40 -12.99 16.66 38.14
C ALA A 40 -13.48 17.21 36.80
N GLY A 41 -13.57 18.53 36.65
CA GLY A 41 -13.92 19.20 35.39
C GLY A 41 -12.86 19.02 34.31
N LEU A 42 -11.58 19.17 34.65
CA LEU A 42 -10.46 18.94 33.73
C LEU A 42 -10.30 17.44 33.40
N GLY A 43 -10.45 16.56 34.39
CA GLY A 43 -10.45 15.11 34.20
C GLY A 43 -11.62 14.65 33.34
N GLY A 44 -12.82 15.15 33.57
CA GLY A 44 -14.01 14.88 32.77
C GLY A 44 -13.89 15.41 31.34
N SER A 45 -13.30 16.60 31.16
CA SER A 45 -13.01 17.18 29.84
C SER A 45 -11.96 16.36 29.08
N TYR A 46 -10.92 15.90 29.77
CA TYR A 46 -9.88 15.02 29.21
C TYR A 46 -10.47 13.66 28.77
N TRP A 47 -11.31 13.04 29.60
CA TRP A 47 -12.00 11.79 29.25
C TRP A 47 -13.03 11.98 28.13
N TYR A 48 -13.75 13.11 28.12
CA TYR A 48 -14.71 13.46 27.07
C TYR A 48 -14.02 13.69 25.71
N LEU A 49 -12.87 14.36 25.70
CA LEU A 49 -12.08 14.59 24.49
C LEU A 49 -11.35 13.32 24.01
N LYS A 50 -10.86 12.48 24.94
CA LYS A 50 -10.19 11.20 24.63
C LYS A 50 -11.16 10.10 24.20
N GLY A 51 -12.43 10.18 24.60
CA GLY A 51 -13.51 9.27 24.19
C GLY A 51 -14.12 9.58 22.83
N ARG A 52 -13.79 10.72 22.21
CA ARG A 52 -14.11 10.97 20.81
C ARG A 52 -13.11 10.20 19.94
N THR A 53 -13.49 8.98 19.56
CA THR A 53 -12.97 8.38 18.33
C THR A 53 -13.16 9.43 17.23
N PRO A 54 -12.11 9.83 16.49
CA PRO A 54 -12.30 10.66 15.32
C PRO A 54 -13.39 10.02 14.46
N ALA A 55 -14.39 10.80 14.06
CA ALA A 55 -15.42 10.29 13.17
C ALA A 55 -14.72 9.65 11.97
N ALA A 56 -15.13 8.43 11.60
CA ALA A 56 -14.58 7.77 10.42
C ALA A 56 -14.68 8.77 9.24
N PRO A 57 -13.59 8.97 8.48
CA PRO A 57 -13.60 9.94 7.40
C PRO A 57 -14.76 9.61 6.46
N ALA A 58 -15.54 10.63 6.11
CA ALA A 58 -16.65 10.44 5.17
C ALA A 58 -16.08 9.91 3.85
N ILE A 59 -16.54 8.74 3.43
CA ILE A 59 -16.12 8.13 2.17
C ILE A 59 -16.75 8.95 1.04
N VAL A 60 -15.91 9.61 0.23
CA VAL A 60 -16.34 10.40 -0.91
C VAL A 60 -15.98 9.67 -2.20
N ILE A 61 -17.00 9.18 -2.88
CA ILE A 61 -16.88 8.48 -4.17
C ILE A 61 -17.25 9.46 -5.28
N GLY A 62 -16.38 9.59 -6.28
CA GLY A 62 -16.66 10.39 -7.47
C GLY A 62 -17.73 9.75 -8.33
N ASP A 63 -18.68 10.57 -8.78
CA ASP A 63 -19.82 10.21 -9.64
C ASP A 63 -19.67 10.75 -11.08
N GLY A 64 -18.54 11.38 -11.40
CA GLY A 64 -18.28 12.08 -12.66
C GLY A 64 -18.60 13.58 -12.62
N ASN A 65 -19.36 14.04 -11.62
CA ASN A 65 -19.67 15.46 -11.39
C ASN A 65 -18.86 16.01 -10.20
N ASN A 66 -18.94 15.31 -9.05
CA ASN A 66 -18.32 15.66 -7.78
C ASN A 66 -17.05 14.82 -7.53
N GLY A 67 -16.29 14.56 -8.58
CA GLY A 67 -15.08 13.73 -8.57
C GLY A 67 -15.03 12.79 -9.77
N PRO A 68 -13.85 12.24 -10.13
CA PRO A 68 -13.73 11.26 -11.20
C PRO A 68 -14.56 10.01 -10.88
N ALA A 69 -15.42 9.60 -11.81
CA ALA A 69 -16.29 8.43 -11.64
C ALA A 69 -15.48 7.17 -11.27
N GLY A 70 -15.92 6.44 -10.24
CA GLY A 70 -15.28 5.19 -9.80
C GLY A 70 -14.00 5.37 -8.98
N MET A 71 -13.66 6.60 -8.60
CA MET A 71 -12.53 6.90 -7.71
C MET A 71 -13.00 7.35 -6.34
N VAL A 72 -12.24 7.05 -5.29
CA VAL A 72 -12.43 7.56 -3.93
C VAL A 72 -11.48 8.72 -3.69
N ARG A 73 -11.97 9.78 -3.06
CA ARG A 73 -11.12 10.85 -2.53
C ARG A 73 -10.44 10.37 -1.25
N VAL A 74 -9.13 10.23 -1.32
CA VAL A 74 -8.25 10.00 -0.18
C VAL A 74 -7.89 11.37 0.42
N PRO A 75 -8.15 11.64 1.72
CA PRO A 75 -8.10 12.99 2.27
C PRO A 75 -6.69 13.60 2.40
N GLY A 76 -5.63 12.80 2.26
CA GLY A 76 -4.27 13.19 2.60
C GLY A 76 -4.06 13.33 4.12
N GLY A 77 -2.80 13.46 4.53
CA GLY A 77 -2.42 13.60 5.93
C GLY A 77 -0.99 13.14 6.20
N GLU A 78 -0.57 13.28 7.46
CA GLU A 78 0.63 12.61 7.96
C GLU A 78 0.30 11.17 8.37
N PHE A 79 1.25 10.25 8.13
CA PHE A 79 1.18 8.89 8.64
C PHE A 79 2.58 8.30 8.87
N LEU A 80 2.63 7.19 9.60
CA LEU A 80 3.82 6.36 9.69
C LEU A 80 3.85 5.36 8.53
N MET A 81 4.75 5.61 7.58
CA MET A 81 5.05 4.73 6.46
C MET A 81 6.07 3.66 6.86
N GLY A 82 5.90 2.44 6.37
CA GLY A 82 6.67 1.27 6.82
C GLY A 82 6.18 0.70 8.14
N SER A 83 6.97 -0.18 8.75
CA SER A 83 6.62 -0.80 10.03
C SER A 83 7.84 -1.27 10.81
N ASP A 84 7.82 -1.04 12.12
CA ASP A 84 8.82 -1.58 13.05
C ASP A 84 8.39 -2.91 13.70
N SER A 85 7.24 -3.46 13.30
CA SER A 85 6.76 -4.78 13.74
C SER A 85 7.80 -5.89 13.52
N LYS A 86 7.72 -6.96 14.32
CA LYS A 86 8.55 -8.17 14.14
C LYS A 86 8.29 -8.87 12.81
N MET A 87 7.10 -8.69 12.23
CA MET A 87 6.75 -9.27 10.92
C MET A 87 7.30 -8.45 9.73
N ALA A 88 7.77 -7.23 9.97
CA ALA A 88 8.25 -6.35 8.92
C ALA A 88 9.62 -6.80 8.40
N GLN A 89 9.77 -6.88 7.08
CA GLN A 89 11.04 -7.17 6.45
C GLN A 89 12.04 -6.00 6.61
N PRO A 90 13.36 -6.23 6.46
CA PRO A 90 14.35 -5.16 6.57
C PRO A 90 14.10 -3.96 5.65
N ASN A 91 13.53 -4.17 4.46
CA ASN A 91 13.21 -3.13 3.49
C ASN A 91 11.92 -2.34 3.82
N GLU A 92 11.14 -2.78 4.80
CA GLU A 92 9.94 -2.12 5.35
C GLU A 92 10.26 -1.23 6.57
N LYS A 93 11.53 -1.28 7.04
CA LYS A 93 12.01 -0.59 8.24
C LYS A 93 12.91 0.60 7.92
N PRO A 94 12.99 1.60 8.83
CA PRO A 94 12.11 1.80 9.98
C PRO A 94 10.76 2.41 9.57
N ALA A 95 9.78 2.37 10.48
CA ALA A 95 8.61 3.21 10.34
C ALA A 95 9.02 4.69 10.43
N HIS A 96 8.50 5.55 9.57
CA HIS A 96 8.89 6.96 9.53
C HIS A 96 7.74 7.86 9.07
N LYS A 97 7.79 9.14 9.45
CA LYS A 97 6.72 10.10 9.14
C LYS A 97 6.79 10.55 7.69
N VAL A 98 5.66 10.45 7.01
CA VAL A 98 5.44 10.95 5.65
C VAL A 98 4.14 11.76 5.63
N ARG A 99 4.10 12.83 4.85
CA ARG A 99 2.89 13.58 4.54
C ARG A 99 2.49 13.33 3.09
N VAL A 100 1.24 12.94 2.84
CA VAL A 100 0.65 12.88 1.50
C VAL A 100 -0.48 13.89 1.38
N HIS A 101 -0.64 14.49 0.20
CA HIS A 101 -1.75 15.40 -0.09
C HIS A 101 -3.03 14.62 -0.38
N ALA A 102 -4.16 15.33 -0.50
CA ALA A 102 -5.39 14.73 -0.96
C ALA A 102 -5.30 14.36 -2.45
N PHE A 103 -5.85 13.22 -2.83
CA PHE A 103 -5.89 12.74 -4.20
C PHE A 103 -7.09 11.81 -4.42
N TRP A 104 -7.41 11.51 -5.67
CA TRP A 104 -8.39 10.49 -6.04
C TRP A 104 -7.67 9.18 -6.34
N MET A 105 -8.20 8.05 -5.87
CA MET A 105 -7.69 6.71 -6.18
C MET A 105 -8.81 5.83 -6.71
N ASP A 106 -8.53 5.01 -7.73
CA ASP A 106 -9.47 4.00 -8.21
C ASP A 106 -9.91 3.09 -7.05
N GLN A 107 -11.23 2.85 -6.95
CA GLN A 107 -11.81 2.00 -5.89
C GLN A 107 -11.22 0.59 -5.88
N HIS A 108 -10.84 0.10 -7.05
CA HIS A 108 -10.33 -1.23 -7.27
C HIS A 108 -9.22 -1.23 -8.33
N HIS A 109 -8.67 -2.41 -8.63
CA HIS A 109 -7.77 -2.62 -9.76
C HIS A 109 -8.40 -2.21 -11.09
N VAL A 110 -7.58 -1.85 -12.07
CA VAL A 110 -8.04 -1.80 -13.46
C VAL A 110 -8.46 -3.20 -13.89
N THR A 111 -9.67 -3.30 -14.43
CA THR A 111 -10.28 -4.56 -14.84
C THR A 111 -9.92 -4.96 -16.27
N ASN A 112 -10.12 -6.23 -16.61
CA ASN A 112 -9.99 -6.71 -17.99
C ASN A 112 -10.88 -5.93 -18.97
N ALA A 113 -12.12 -5.61 -18.59
CA ALA A 113 -13.02 -4.84 -19.45
C ALA A 113 -12.53 -3.40 -19.68
N GLU A 114 -11.97 -2.76 -18.66
CA GLU A 114 -11.41 -1.42 -18.78
C GLU A 114 -10.14 -1.40 -19.63
N PHE A 115 -9.23 -2.36 -19.40
CA PHE A 115 -8.02 -2.49 -20.19
C PHE A 115 -8.32 -2.85 -21.66
N ARG A 116 -9.38 -3.63 -21.90
CA ARG A 116 -9.85 -3.92 -23.26
C ARG A 116 -10.26 -2.65 -24.01
N LYS A 117 -10.98 -1.72 -23.36
CA LYS A 117 -11.35 -0.44 -23.98
C LYS A 117 -10.11 0.36 -24.40
N PHE A 118 -9.07 0.36 -23.57
CA PHE A 118 -7.79 0.99 -23.92
C PHE A 118 -7.16 0.35 -25.16
N VAL A 119 -7.04 -0.97 -25.19
CA VAL A 119 -6.45 -1.69 -26.31
C VAL A 119 -7.25 -1.49 -27.59
N GLU A 120 -8.58 -1.58 -27.52
CA GLU A 120 -9.47 -1.33 -28.67
C GLU A 120 -9.38 0.10 -29.19
N ALA A 121 -9.27 1.10 -28.30
CA ALA A 121 -9.20 2.50 -28.69
C ALA A 121 -7.85 2.92 -29.29
N THR A 122 -6.77 2.18 -28.98
CA THR A 122 -5.39 2.60 -29.31
C THR A 122 -4.63 1.63 -30.20
N GLY A 123 -5.11 0.39 -30.34
CA GLY A 123 -4.34 -0.68 -30.97
C GLY A 123 -3.10 -1.09 -30.16
N TYR A 124 -3.07 -0.80 -28.85
CA TYR A 124 -1.91 -1.08 -28.01
C TYR A 124 -1.62 -2.58 -27.91
N VAL A 125 -0.35 -2.94 -28.16
CA VAL A 125 0.19 -4.29 -27.98
C VAL A 125 1.03 -4.28 -26.72
N THR A 126 0.74 -5.12 -25.72
CA THR A 126 1.47 -5.11 -24.45
C THR A 126 2.90 -5.61 -24.60
N THR A 127 3.75 -5.39 -23.60
CA THR A 127 5.10 -5.97 -23.60
C THR A 127 5.09 -7.49 -23.62
N ALA A 128 4.08 -8.13 -23.02
CA ALA A 128 3.92 -9.60 -23.03
C ALA A 128 3.59 -10.15 -24.42
N GLU A 129 2.97 -9.34 -25.28
CA GLU A 129 2.62 -9.68 -26.67
C GLU A 129 3.77 -9.42 -27.65
N ARG A 130 4.90 -8.84 -27.19
CA ARG A 130 6.08 -8.53 -28.00
C ARG A 130 7.22 -9.51 -27.71
N ALA A 131 8.06 -9.78 -28.71
CA ALA A 131 9.33 -10.47 -28.45
C ALA A 131 10.19 -9.64 -27.49
N PRO A 132 10.80 -10.25 -26.46
CA PRO A 132 11.63 -9.53 -25.52
C PRO A 132 12.87 -8.98 -26.21
N ASP A 133 13.27 -7.77 -25.81
CA ASP A 133 14.49 -7.13 -26.27
C ASP A 133 15.70 -7.54 -25.41
N TRP A 134 16.83 -7.85 -26.05
CA TRP A 134 18.03 -8.30 -25.34
C TRP A 134 18.63 -7.21 -24.46
N GLU A 135 18.61 -5.95 -24.90
CA GLU A 135 19.15 -4.84 -24.12
C GLU A 135 18.37 -4.64 -22.82
N THR A 136 17.07 -4.88 -22.87
CA THR A 136 16.16 -4.87 -21.73
C THR A 136 16.36 -6.06 -20.79
N LEU A 137 16.60 -7.26 -21.31
CA LEU A 137 16.84 -8.46 -20.49
C LEU A 137 18.22 -8.46 -19.83
N ARG A 138 19.28 -8.10 -20.56
CA ARG A 138 20.66 -8.28 -20.09
C ARG A 138 21.00 -7.47 -18.84
N VAL A 139 20.27 -6.37 -18.59
CA VAL A 139 20.45 -5.55 -17.37
C VAL A 139 19.89 -6.22 -16.12
N GLN A 140 19.05 -7.25 -16.26
CA GLN A 140 18.54 -8.08 -15.17
C GLN A 140 19.42 -9.30 -14.88
N LEU A 141 20.39 -9.62 -15.75
CA LEU A 141 21.18 -10.85 -15.70
C LEU A 141 22.60 -10.59 -15.16
N PRO A 142 23.30 -11.62 -14.63
CA PRO A 142 24.70 -11.50 -14.26
C PRO A 142 25.56 -10.98 -15.43
N PRO A 143 26.56 -10.12 -15.18
CA PRO A 143 27.51 -9.71 -16.19
C PRO A 143 28.16 -10.91 -16.90
N GLY A 144 28.22 -10.88 -18.23
CA GLY A 144 28.77 -11.97 -19.04
C GLY A 144 27.79 -13.09 -19.40
N THR A 145 26.51 -12.99 -18.99
CA THR A 145 25.49 -13.94 -19.44
C THR A 145 25.34 -13.88 -20.96
N PRO A 146 25.48 -15.02 -21.69
CA PRO A 146 25.35 -15.03 -23.14
C PRO A 146 23.91 -14.73 -23.57
N ARG A 147 23.76 -14.05 -24.71
CA ARG A 147 22.45 -13.81 -25.32
C ARG A 147 21.78 -15.16 -25.65
N PRO A 148 20.51 -15.39 -25.24
CA PRO A 148 19.75 -16.55 -25.67
C PRO A 148 19.61 -16.64 -27.20
N PRO A 149 19.44 -17.83 -27.77
CA PRO A 149 19.10 -17.96 -29.19
C PRO A 149 17.75 -17.29 -29.49
N ASP A 150 17.55 -16.83 -30.72
CA ASP A 150 16.31 -16.12 -31.11
C ASP A 150 15.05 -16.98 -30.90
N SER A 151 15.19 -18.31 -31.00
CA SER A 151 14.10 -19.26 -30.71
C SER A 151 13.61 -19.23 -29.26
N ALA A 152 14.40 -18.69 -28.32
CA ALA A 152 14.02 -18.50 -26.93
C ALA A 152 13.52 -17.07 -26.63
N MET A 153 13.69 -16.13 -27.57
CA MET A 153 13.30 -14.72 -27.45
C MET A 153 11.90 -14.51 -28.03
N VAL A 154 10.91 -15.20 -27.47
CA VAL A 154 9.51 -15.19 -27.93
C VAL A 154 8.61 -14.43 -26.95
N ALA A 155 7.50 -13.87 -27.46
CA ALA A 155 6.49 -13.21 -26.64
C ALA A 155 5.89 -14.17 -25.59
N GLY A 156 5.51 -13.62 -24.43
CA GLY A 156 5.01 -14.38 -23.31
C GLY A 156 5.24 -13.66 -21.98
N GLY A 157 4.86 -14.34 -20.89
CA GLY A 157 4.92 -13.78 -19.55
C GLY A 157 5.23 -14.84 -18.49
N MET A 158 5.51 -14.37 -17.28
CA MET A 158 5.79 -15.22 -16.14
C MET A 158 4.48 -15.75 -15.53
N VAL A 159 4.31 -17.07 -15.46
CA VAL A 159 3.07 -17.74 -15.03
C VAL A 159 3.34 -18.64 -13.83
N PHE A 160 2.47 -18.54 -12.83
CA PHE A 160 2.46 -19.48 -11.71
C PHE A 160 1.84 -20.78 -12.19
N VAL A 161 2.65 -21.84 -12.25
CA VAL A 161 2.21 -23.19 -12.63
C VAL A 161 2.05 -24.11 -11.42
N GLY A 162 2.47 -23.66 -10.24
CA GLY A 162 2.44 -24.45 -9.01
C GLY A 162 3.33 -25.69 -9.05
N THR A 163 3.14 -26.58 -8.07
CA THR A 163 3.81 -27.89 -8.03
C THR A 163 2.82 -29.01 -7.70
N PRO A 164 3.10 -30.27 -8.09
CA PRO A 164 2.25 -31.40 -7.73
C PRO A 164 2.41 -31.85 -6.27
N ARG A 165 3.44 -31.35 -5.57
CA ARG A 165 3.80 -31.73 -4.19
C ARG A 165 4.62 -30.62 -3.52
N PRO A 166 4.74 -30.61 -2.17
CA PRO A 166 5.53 -29.61 -1.47
C PRO A 166 7.00 -29.62 -1.94
N VAL A 167 7.59 -28.42 -2.00
CA VAL A 167 8.96 -28.16 -2.43
C VAL A 167 9.62 -27.14 -1.51
N PRO A 168 10.97 -27.11 -1.39
CA PRO A 168 11.65 -26.00 -0.72
C PRO A 168 11.29 -24.66 -1.37
N LEU A 169 11.02 -23.66 -0.54
CA LEU A 169 10.46 -22.37 -0.96
C LEU A 169 11.52 -21.34 -1.38
N GLN A 170 12.79 -21.73 -1.40
CA GLN A 170 13.93 -20.86 -1.68
C GLN A 170 14.24 -20.79 -3.18
N ASP A 171 13.64 -21.69 -3.97
CA ASP A 171 13.79 -21.77 -5.41
C ASP A 171 12.45 -21.56 -6.10
N TYR A 172 12.15 -20.29 -6.42
CA TYR A 172 10.90 -19.91 -7.07
C TYR A 172 10.76 -20.47 -8.48
N SER A 173 11.88 -20.87 -9.10
CA SER A 173 11.88 -21.50 -10.42
C SER A 173 11.19 -22.87 -10.41
N ARG A 174 10.76 -23.40 -9.25
CA ARG A 174 10.01 -24.66 -9.19
C ARG A 174 8.52 -24.49 -9.51
N TRP A 175 7.94 -23.31 -9.30
CA TRP A 175 6.51 -23.03 -9.53
C TRP A 175 6.24 -21.83 -10.46
N TRP A 176 7.26 -21.08 -10.87
CA TRP A 176 7.15 -20.04 -11.90
C TRP A 176 7.75 -20.50 -13.22
N ARG A 177 7.06 -20.23 -14.33
CA ARG A 177 7.56 -20.51 -15.69
C ARG A 177 7.34 -19.31 -16.58
N TYR A 178 8.32 -19.01 -17.43
CA TYR A 178 8.06 -18.20 -18.60
C TYR A 178 7.24 -19.05 -19.58
N VAL A 179 6.05 -18.58 -19.95
CA VAL A 179 5.14 -19.30 -20.84
C VAL A 179 4.98 -18.49 -22.13
N PRO A 180 5.48 -19.02 -23.28
CA PRO A 180 5.27 -18.38 -24.57
C PRO A 180 3.78 -18.16 -24.87
N GLY A 181 3.43 -16.95 -25.32
CA GLY A 181 2.06 -16.54 -25.61
C GLY A 181 1.16 -16.38 -24.37
N ALA A 182 1.72 -16.33 -23.16
CA ALA A 182 0.98 -15.82 -22.01
C ALA A 182 0.95 -14.29 -22.03
N ASP A 183 -0.25 -13.73 -22.02
CA ASP A 183 -0.50 -12.29 -22.05
C ASP A 183 -1.78 -11.96 -21.25
N TRP A 184 -2.24 -10.71 -21.31
CA TRP A 184 -3.40 -10.27 -20.53
C TRP A 184 -4.73 -10.91 -20.99
N ARG A 185 -4.82 -11.39 -22.23
CA ARG A 185 -5.99 -12.12 -22.78
C ARG A 185 -5.92 -13.61 -22.49
N HIS A 186 -4.69 -14.11 -22.37
CA HIS A 186 -4.34 -15.51 -22.12
C HIS A 186 -3.42 -15.63 -20.88
N PRO A 187 -3.89 -15.32 -19.64
CA PRO A 187 -3.02 -15.11 -18.48
C PRO A 187 -2.19 -16.30 -18.02
N ALA A 188 -2.61 -17.52 -18.37
CA ALA A 188 -1.90 -18.76 -18.07
C ALA A 188 -1.25 -19.41 -19.32
N GLY A 189 -1.21 -18.69 -20.44
CA GLY A 189 -0.72 -19.16 -21.74
C GLY A 189 -1.84 -19.41 -22.77
N PRO A 190 -1.48 -19.81 -24.00
CA PRO A 190 -2.37 -19.78 -25.17
C PRO A 190 -3.69 -20.56 -25.05
N GLY A 191 -3.75 -21.57 -24.17
CA GLY A 191 -4.97 -22.35 -23.93
C GLY A 191 -5.93 -21.73 -22.90
N SER A 192 -5.58 -20.60 -22.29
CA SER A 192 -6.41 -19.91 -21.30
C SER A 192 -7.17 -18.74 -21.92
N SER A 193 -8.20 -18.23 -21.24
CA SER A 193 -8.90 -17.01 -21.66
C SER A 193 -9.36 -16.17 -20.48
N ILE A 194 -9.71 -14.92 -20.77
CA ILE A 194 -10.43 -14.01 -19.87
C ILE A 194 -11.95 -14.01 -20.08
N GLU A 195 -12.50 -15.01 -20.79
CA GLU A 195 -13.94 -15.13 -20.98
C GLU A 195 -14.66 -15.25 -19.62
N GLY A 196 -15.70 -14.44 -19.42
CA GLY A 196 -16.40 -14.36 -18.14
C GLY A 196 -15.62 -13.67 -17.01
N LYS A 197 -14.44 -13.10 -17.28
CA LYS A 197 -13.56 -12.44 -16.29
C LYS A 197 -13.40 -10.94 -16.51
N ASP A 198 -14.40 -10.30 -17.09
CA ASP A 198 -14.39 -8.87 -17.43
C ASP A 198 -14.19 -7.96 -16.22
N ASN A 199 -14.73 -8.36 -15.07
CA ASN A 199 -14.60 -7.66 -13.79
C ASN A 199 -13.43 -8.18 -12.92
N HIS A 200 -12.56 -9.04 -13.44
CA HIS A 200 -11.32 -9.40 -12.74
C HIS A 200 -10.23 -8.35 -13.03
N PRO A 201 -9.24 -8.19 -12.13
CA PRO A 201 -8.08 -7.35 -12.40
C PRO A 201 -7.37 -7.83 -13.67
N VAL A 202 -6.95 -6.88 -14.50
CA VAL A 202 -6.01 -7.18 -15.59
C VAL A 202 -4.66 -7.59 -15.00
N VAL A 203 -4.09 -8.66 -15.52
CA VAL A 203 -2.77 -9.19 -15.14
C VAL A 203 -1.93 -9.42 -16.40
N GLN A 204 -0.70 -9.92 -16.26
CA GLN A 204 0.26 -10.01 -17.37
C GLN A 204 0.50 -8.64 -18.04
N VAL A 205 0.56 -7.60 -17.21
CA VAL A 205 0.89 -6.23 -17.62
C VAL A 205 2.18 -5.78 -16.94
N SER A 206 3.13 -5.27 -17.73
CA SER A 206 4.36 -4.68 -17.24
C SER A 206 4.14 -3.26 -16.69
N TYR A 207 5.22 -2.68 -16.16
CA TYR A 207 5.20 -1.28 -15.73
C TYR A 207 5.03 -0.32 -16.92
N GLU A 208 5.48 -0.68 -18.12
CA GLU A 208 5.25 0.11 -19.35
C GLU A 208 3.76 0.12 -19.72
N ASP A 209 3.13 -1.06 -19.72
CA ASP A 209 1.71 -1.24 -20.05
C ASP A 209 0.82 -0.43 -19.10
N ALA A 210 1.09 -0.53 -17.79
CA ALA A 210 0.36 0.20 -16.76
C ALA A 210 0.47 1.72 -16.94
N GLN A 211 1.66 2.23 -17.27
CA GLN A 211 1.85 3.66 -17.55
C GLN A 211 1.19 4.10 -18.86
N ALA A 212 1.22 3.27 -19.90
CA ALA A 212 0.56 3.57 -21.17
C ALA A 212 -0.95 3.71 -20.99
N TYR A 213 -1.55 2.76 -20.27
CA TYR A 213 -2.96 2.83 -19.88
C TYR A 213 -3.24 4.05 -19.01
N ALA A 214 -2.39 4.35 -18.01
CA ALA A 214 -2.59 5.49 -17.12
C ALA A 214 -2.64 6.82 -17.88
N ARG A 215 -1.71 7.02 -18.83
CA ARG A 215 -1.67 8.21 -19.70
C ARG A 215 -2.93 8.32 -20.55
N TRP A 216 -3.37 7.22 -21.17
CA TRP A 216 -4.60 7.18 -21.97
C TRP A 216 -5.83 7.54 -21.13
N ALA A 217 -5.92 7.02 -19.90
CA ALA A 217 -7.02 7.30 -18.97
C ALA A 217 -6.95 8.73 -18.37
N GLY A 218 -5.92 9.52 -18.68
CA GLY A 218 -5.71 10.86 -18.11
C GLY A 218 -5.34 10.85 -16.62
N LYS A 219 -4.83 9.73 -16.13
CA LYS A 219 -4.49 9.43 -14.72
C LYS A 219 -2.98 9.16 -14.58
N ARG A 220 -2.54 8.71 -13.41
CA ARG A 220 -1.16 8.24 -13.16
C ARG A 220 -1.15 7.04 -12.20
N LEU A 221 -0.02 6.33 -12.13
CA LEU A 221 0.19 5.37 -11.04
C LEU A 221 0.33 6.12 -9.70
N PRO A 222 -0.13 5.54 -8.58
CA PRO A 222 0.13 6.08 -7.25
C PRO A 222 1.63 6.07 -6.95
N THR A 223 2.09 7.01 -6.13
CA THR A 223 3.39 6.81 -5.46
C THR A 223 3.29 5.69 -4.43
N GLU A 224 4.43 5.15 -4.02
CA GLU A 224 4.49 4.12 -2.97
C GLU A 224 3.86 4.62 -1.66
N ALA A 225 4.06 5.89 -1.32
CA ALA A 225 3.48 6.51 -0.12
C ALA A 225 1.99 6.74 -0.24
N GLU A 226 1.50 7.23 -1.39
CA GLU A 226 0.06 7.36 -1.65
C GLU A 226 -0.64 6.00 -1.53
N TRP A 227 -0.05 4.96 -2.12
CA TRP A 227 -0.58 3.62 -2.06
C TRP A 227 -0.64 3.09 -0.62
N GLU A 228 0.44 3.22 0.15
CA GLU A 228 0.45 2.71 1.53
C GLU A 228 -0.50 3.49 2.44
N PHE A 229 -0.53 4.83 2.32
CA PHE A 229 -1.47 5.67 3.05
C PHE A 229 -2.91 5.25 2.76
N ALA A 230 -3.24 5.08 1.48
CA ALA A 230 -4.55 4.65 1.03
C ALA A 230 -4.89 3.23 1.53
N ALA A 231 -3.93 2.30 1.49
CA ALA A 231 -4.11 0.92 1.93
C ALA A 231 -4.42 0.81 3.42
N ARG A 232 -3.82 1.69 4.24
CA ARG A 232 -4.05 1.75 5.69
C ARG A 232 -5.46 2.18 6.06
N GLY A 233 -6.19 2.87 5.17
CA GLY A 233 -7.62 3.16 5.37
C GLY A 233 -7.91 3.97 6.64
N GLY A 234 -6.99 4.82 7.08
CA GLY A 234 -7.11 5.59 8.33
C GLY A 234 -6.65 4.86 9.61
N LEU A 235 -6.17 3.62 9.51
CA LEU A 235 -5.60 2.89 10.64
C LEU A 235 -4.10 3.19 10.78
N GLU A 236 -3.68 3.55 11.99
CA GLU A 236 -2.26 3.77 12.28
C GLU A 236 -1.57 2.44 12.62
N GLN A 237 -0.53 2.10 11.86
CA GLN A 237 0.35 0.94 12.10
C GLN A 237 -0.31 -0.43 12.21
N ALA A 238 -1.57 -0.56 11.77
CA ALA A 238 -2.26 -1.85 11.78
C ALA A 238 -1.57 -2.89 10.88
N THR A 239 -1.65 -4.16 11.27
CA THR A 239 -1.03 -5.28 10.53
C THR A 239 -1.67 -5.47 9.15
N TYR A 240 -3.00 -5.36 9.05
CA TYR A 240 -3.79 -5.50 7.83
C TYR A 240 -4.58 -4.22 7.53
N ALA A 241 -5.07 -4.08 6.29
CA ALA A 241 -5.87 -2.93 5.85
C ALA A 241 -7.19 -2.75 6.63
N TRP A 242 -7.59 -3.76 7.41
CA TRP A 242 -8.82 -3.81 8.20
C TRP A 242 -8.57 -4.00 9.71
N GLY A 243 -7.31 -4.01 10.18
CA GLY A 243 -6.97 -4.17 11.59
C GLY A 243 -5.89 -5.23 11.86
N GLU A 244 -5.91 -5.82 13.05
CA GLU A 244 -4.85 -6.76 13.50
C GLU A 244 -5.13 -8.23 13.20
N GLN A 245 -6.41 -8.61 13.12
CA GLN A 245 -6.80 -10.00 12.91
C GLN A 245 -6.92 -10.30 11.42
N PHE A 246 -6.32 -11.41 10.97
CA PHE A 246 -6.35 -11.79 9.56
C PHE A 246 -7.78 -12.07 9.07
N ALA A 247 -8.53 -12.86 9.85
CA ALA A 247 -9.92 -13.24 9.58
C ALA A 247 -10.81 -12.86 10.78
N PRO A 248 -11.16 -11.57 10.94
CA PRO A 248 -12.06 -11.13 12.01
C PRO A 248 -13.39 -11.88 11.89
N ASP A 249 -13.87 -12.44 13.00
CA ASP A 249 -15.09 -13.28 13.05
C ASP A 249 -15.07 -14.47 12.07
N GLY A 250 -13.89 -14.95 11.69
CA GLY A 250 -13.72 -16.04 10.73
C GLY A 250 -14.00 -15.64 9.27
N ARG A 251 -14.14 -14.34 8.98
CA ARG A 251 -14.43 -13.83 7.64
C ARG A 251 -13.16 -13.70 6.80
N GLN A 252 -13.19 -14.19 5.56
CA GLN A 252 -12.15 -13.89 4.58
C GLN A 252 -12.21 -12.41 4.16
N MET A 253 -11.10 -11.70 4.27
CA MET A 253 -11.01 -10.26 4.02
C MET A 253 -10.25 -9.89 2.75
N ALA A 254 -9.61 -10.85 2.08
CA ALA A 254 -8.85 -10.65 0.86
C ALA A 254 -8.72 -11.93 0.05
N ASN A 255 -8.46 -11.82 -1.26
CA ASN A 255 -8.07 -12.95 -2.08
C ASN A 255 -6.57 -13.23 -1.89
N VAL A 256 -6.24 -14.19 -1.03
CA VAL A 256 -4.88 -14.66 -0.76
C VAL A 256 -4.91 -16.19 -0.66
N TRP A 257 -3.76 -16.86 -0.67
CA TRP A 257 -3.72 -18.33 -0.61
C TRP A 257 -4.26 -18.85 0.71
N GLN A 258 -3.93 -18.16 1.82
CA GLN A 258 -4.42 -18.44 3.17
C GLN A 258 -5.95 -18.39 3.21
N GLY A 259 -6.59 -19.45 3.70
CA GLY A 259 -8.05 -19.56 3.87
C GLY A 259 -8.82 -19.89 2.58
N GLN A 260 -8.14 -19.94 1.43
CA GLN A 260 -8.75 -20.25 0.12
C GLN A 260 -8.26 -21.59 -0.45
N GLN A 261 -6.99 -21.94 -0.21
CA GLN A 261 -6.40 -23.21 -0.62
C GLN A 261 -6.21 -24.13 0.58
N ASN A 262 -6.68 -25.37 0.45
CA ASN A 262 -6.46 -26.42 1.44
C ASN A 262 -5.05 -27.01 1.37
N GLN A 263 -4.35 -26.79 0.26
CA GLN A 263 -2.99 -27.29 0.05
C GLN A 263 -1.96 -26.25 0.48
N PRO A 264 -0.78 -26.67 1.00
CA PRO A 264 0.30 -25.74 1.29
C PRO A 264 0.80 -25.11 -0.01
N PHE A 265 1.19 -23.84 0.04
CA PHE A 265 1.87 -23.22 -1.09
C PHE A 265 3.17 -23.99 -1.42
N PRO A 266 3.53 -24.23 -2.70
CA PRO A 266 2.86 -23.85 -3.95
C PRO A 266 2.07 -25.02 -4.59
N VAL A 267 1.56 -25.94 -3.78
CA VAL A 267 0.93 -27.17 -4.28
C VAL A 267 -0.42 -26.87 -4.91
N VAL A 268 -0.59 -27.26 -6.18
CA VAL A 268 -1.84 -27.12 -6.92
C VAL A 268 -2.37 -28.49 -7.30
N SER A 269 -3.65 -28.74 -7.06
CA SER A 269 -4.28 -30.00 -7.47
C SER A 269 -4.89 -29.82 -8.87
N PRO A 270 -4.48 -30.64 -9.87
CA PRO A 270 -5.16 -30.67 -11.16
C PRO A 270 -6.65 -31.01 -11.04
N LYS A 271 -7.02 -31.82 -10.04
CA LYS A 271 -8.42 -32.22 -9.78
C LYS A 271 -9.27 -31.11 -9.15
N ALA A 272 -8.64 -30.07 -8.59
CA ALA A 272 -9.33 -28.91 -8.00
C ALA A 272 -9.42 -27.71 -8.97
N GLY A 273 -9.08 -27.90 -10.26
CA GLY A 273 -9.12 -26.83 -11.26
C GLY A 273 -7.88 -25.94 -11.32
N GLY A 274 -6.75 -26.35 -10.73
CA GLY A 274 -5.51 -25.58 -10.70
C GLY A 274 -5.37 -24.65 -9.49
N ALA A 275 -4.42 -23.70 -9.54
CA ALA A 275 -4.31 -22.66 -8.52
C ALA A 275 -5.55 -21.76 -8.57
N LEU A 276 -6.03 -21.32 -7.40
CA LEU A 276 -6.98 -20.20 -7.33
C LEU A 276 -6.33 -19.00 -8.03
N GLY A 277 -7.10 -18.33 -8.88
CA GLY A 277 -6.66 -17.16 -9.62
C GLY A 277 -7.16 -15.87 -8.98
N THR A 278 -7.24 -14.84 -9.80
CA THR A 278 -7.88 -13.59 -9.41
C THR A 278 -9.37 -13.79 -9.12
N SER A 279 -9.94 -12.93 -8.28
CA SER A 279 -11.38 -12.81 -8.04
C SER A 279 -11.89 -11.53 -8.72
N PRO A 280 -13.21 -11.41 -8.98
CA PRO A 280 -13.79 -10.13 -9.37
C PRO A 280 -13.35 -9.01 -8.42
N VAL A 281 -13.10 -7.84 -8.97
CA VAL A 281 -12.74 -6.68 -8.18
C VAL A 281 -13.84 -6.33 -7.19
N GLY A 282 -13.48 -5.90 -5.98
CA GLY A 282 -14.47 -5.55 -4.96
C GLY A 282 -15.22 -6.74 -4.34
N THR A 283 -14.76 -7.98 -4.55
CA THR A 283 -15.34 -9.18 -3.92
C THR A 283 -15.26 -9.10 -2.39
N PHE A 284 -14.16 -8.56 -1.86
CA PHE A 284 -13.90 -8.46 -0.43
C PHE A 284 -14.20 -7.04 0.10
N PRO A 285 -14.46 -6.89 1.42
CA PRO A 285 -14.80 -5.59 2.00
C PRO A 285 -13.76 -4.51 1.69
N PRO A 286 -14.21 -3.26 1.40
CA PRO A 286 -13.29 -2.14 1.30
C PRO A 286 -12.71 -1.77 2.67
N ASN A 287 -11.55 -1.11 2.68
CA ASN A 287 -10.96 -0.56 3.90
C ASN A 287 -11.68 0.73 4.37
N GLY A 288 -11.16 1.38 5.42
CA GLY A 288 -11.76 2.60 5.99
C GLY A 288 -11.81 3.83 5.07
N TYR A 289 -11.17 3.79 3.90
CA TYR A 289 -11.32 4.80 2.85
C TYR A 289 -12.23 4.36 1.70
N GLY A 290 -12.88 3.20 1.78
CA GLY A 290 -13.74 2.72 0.69
C GLY A 290 -12.99 2.06 -0.47
N LEU A 291 -11.71 1.71 -0.29
CA LEU A 291 -10.88 1.07 -1.31
C LEU A 291 -10.92 -0.45 -1.14
N ALA A 292 -11.30 -1.18 -2.18
CA ALA A 292 -11.26 -2.63 -2.22
C ALA A 292 -9.93 -3.14 -2.80
N ASP A 293 -9.61 -4.40 -2.52
CA ASP A 293 -8.44 -5.12 -3.07
C ASP A 293 -7.09 -4.42 -2.85
N MET A 294 -6.95 -3.61 -1.79
CA MET A 294 -5.64 -3.07 -1.37
C MET A 294 -4.73 -4.19 -0.85
N THR A 295 -5.31 -5.33 -0.47
CA THR A 295 -4.63 -6.51 0.03
C THR A 295 -5.06 -7.72 -0.80
N GLY A 296 -4.09 -8.44 -1.38
CA GLY A 296 -4.34 -9.62 -2.19
C GLY A 296 -4.91 -9.34 -3.58
N ASN A 297 -5.60 -10.33 -4.13
CA ASN A 297 -6.05 -10.44 -5.52
C ASN A 297 -4.87 -10.41 -6.49
N ALA A 298 -4.37 -9.24 -6.87
CA ALA A 298 -3.15 -9.10 -7.65
C ALA A 298 -2.23 -8.07 -6.99
N TRP A 299 -0.93 -8.22 -7.21
CA TRP A 299 0.02 -7.16 -6.90
C TRP A 299 -0.31 -5.91 -7.69
N GLN A 300 0.13 -4.76 -7.20
CA GLN A 300 -0.12 -3.48 -7.83
C GLN A 300 1.19 -2.75 -8.11
N TRP A 301 1.40 -2.36 -9.37
CA TRP A 301 2.42 -1.40 -9.74
C TRP A 301 2.17 -0.04 -9.06
N VAL A 302 3.25 0.58 -8.56
CA VAL A 302 3.29 1.98 -8.13
C VAL A 302 4.42 2.70 -8.86
N ALA A 303 4.43 4.03 -8.84
CA ALA A 303 5.30 4.84 -9.68
C ALA A 303 6.81 4.73 -9.33
N ASP A 304 7.13 4.40 -8.08
CA ASP A 304 8.47 4.55 -7.52
C ASP A 304 9.47 3.52 -8.06
N TRP A 305 10.72 3.95 -8.24
CA TRP A 305 11.84 3.01 -8.32
C TRP A 305 12.07 2.34 -6.96
N TYR A 306 12.39 1.05 -6.98
CA TYR A 306 12.65 0.31 -5.76
C TYR A 306 14.08 0.51 -5.27
N ARG A 307 14.20 0.93 -4.00
CA ARG A 307 15.45 0.77 -3.24
C ARG A 307 15.19 0.04 -1.93
N ALA A 308 16.03 -0.95 -1.65
CA ALA A 308 15.97 -1.73 -0.43
C ALA A 308 16.27 -0.90 0.84
N ASP A 309 17.00 0.21 0.72
CA ASP A 309 17.35 1.11 1.83
C ASP A 309 16.50 2.40 1.89
N GLN A 310 15.48 2.55 1.04
CA GLN A 310 14.78 3.83 0.88
C GLN A 310 14.22 4.37 2.20
N PHE A 311 13.51 3.55 2.97
CA PHE A 311 12.90 4.01 4.23
C PHE A 311 13.94 4.42 5.26
N ARG A 312 15.12 3.78 5.31
CA ARG A 312 16.23 4.24 6.16
C ARG A 312 16.75 5.62 5.74
N ARG A 313 16.87 5.86 4.43
CA ARG A 313 17.31 7.15 3.90
C ARG A 313 16.30 8.26 4.20
N GLU A 314 15.02 7.93 4.14
CA GLU A 314 13.92 8.85 4.41
C GLU A 314 13.77 9.16 5.89
N ALA A 315 13.85 8.14 6.76
CA ALA A 315 13.82 8.27 8.22
C ALA A 315 14.99 9.10 8.78
N GLY A 316 16.11 9.18 8.07
CA GLY A 316 17.25 10.01 8.46
C GLY A 316 17.03 11.52 8.28
N LYS A 317 15.90 11.97 7.71
CA LYS A 317 15.60 13.39 7.51
C LYS A 317 14.94 14.00 8.75
N ALA A 318 15.25 15.27 9.01
CA ALA A 318 14.77 15.98 10.20
C ALA A 318 13.27 16.32 10.17
N GLN A 319 12.67 16.39 8.98
CA GLN A 319 11.25 16.72 8.78
C GLN A 319 10.56 15.60 7.99
N PRO A 320 9.25 15.38 8.22
CA PRO A 320 8.46 14.46 7.40
C PRO A 320 8.60 14.80 5.92
N ILE A 321 8.73 13.78 5.08
CA ILE A 321 8.81 14.00 3.64
C ILE A 321 7.41 14.26 3.11
N GLU A 322 7.26 15.35 2.37
CA GLU A 322 6.00 15.71 1.72
C GLU A 322 5.96 15.10 0.32
N ASN A 323 4.91 14.31 0.04
CA ASN A 323 4.67 13.57 -1.20
C ASN A 323 5.93 12.94 -1.80
N PRO A 324 6.58 11.99 -1.09
CA PRO A 324 7.73 11.31 -1.64
C PRO A 324 7.37 10.64 -2.97
N MET A 325 8.23 10.86 -3.97
CA MET A 325 8.12 10.31 -5.32
C MET A 325 9.07 9.12 -5.53
N GLY A 326 9.67 8.64 -4.44
CA GLY A 326 10.69 7.61 -4.44
C GLY A 326 12.06 8.08 -4.91
N PRO A 327 13.02 7.15 -4.99
CA PRO A 327 14.36 7.42 -5.50
C PRO A 327 14.38 7.55 -7.04
N LEU A 328 15.43 8.18 -7.56
CA LEU A 328 15.63 8.30 -9.01
C LEU A 328 16.18 7.02 -9.68
N VAL A 329 16.73 6.10 -8.89
CA VAL A 329 17.39 4.88 -9.36
C VAL A 329 17.06 3.69 -8.47
N SER A 330 17.10 2.49 -9.07
CA SER A 330 16.95 1.22 -8.38
C SER A 330 18.20 0.86 -7.57
N TRP A 331 18.04 0.15 -6.45
CA TRP A 331 19.13 -0.48 -5.71
C TRP A 331 18.61 -1.62 -4.84
N ASP A 332 19.06 -2.85 -5.12
CA ASP A 332 18.65 -4.04 -4.38
C ASP A 332 19.80 -5.06 -4.27
N PRO A 333 20.45 -5.17 -3.10
CA PRO A 333 21.49 -6.15 -2.87
C PRO A 333 20.95 -7.53 -2.47
N SER A 334 19.62 -7.69 -2.33
CA SER A 334 19.03 -8.87 -1.70
C SER A 334 18.72 -10.01 -2.66
N GLU A 335 18.81 -9.79 -3.98
CA GLU A 335 18.48 -10.80 -4.99
C GLU A 335 19.75 -11.45 -5.59
N PRO A 336 20.04 -12.72 -5.27
CA PRO A 336 21.20 -13.41 -5.82
C PRO A 336 21.08 -13.54 -7.35
N GLY A 337 22.18 -13.30 -8.05
CA GLY A 337 22.23 -13.46 -9.51
C GLY A 337 21.61 -12.30 -10.30
N VAL A 338 21.13 -11.25 -9.64
CA VAL A 338 20.66 -10.02 -10.30
C VAL A 338 21.63 -8.88 -9.95
N PRO A 339 22.06 -8.05 -10.93
CA PRO A 339 22.89 -6.88 -10.63
C PRO A 339 22.22 -5.97 -9.59
N VAL A 340 23.00 -5.47 -8.64
CA VAL A 340 22.48 -4.65 -7.52
C VAL A 340 21.75 -3.39 -8.00
N ASN A 341 22.13 -2.85 -9.15
CA ASN A 341 21.55 -1.68 -9.80
C ASN A 341 20.56 -2.04 -10.92
N ALA A 342 20.19 -3.30 -11.08
CA ALA A 342 19.18 -3.70 -12.06
C ALA A 342 17.87 -2.94 -11.82
N PRO A 343 17.18 -2.50 -12.88
CA PRO A 343 15.99 -1.68 -12.74
C PRO A 343 14.88 -2.49 -12.06
N LYS A 344 14.31 -1.94 -10.99
CA LYS A 344 13.17 -2.51 -10.29
C LYS A 344 12.19 -1.42 -9.93
N ARG A 345 10.91 -1.63 -10.21
CA ARG A 345 9.82 -0.76 -9.73
C ARG A 345 9.19 -1.38 -8.50
N VAL A 346 8.64 -0.54 -7.64
CA VAL A 346 7.95 -1.01 -6.44
C VAL A 346 6.63 -1.68 -6.85
N THR A 347 6.33 -2.81 -6.21
CA THR A 347 4.98 -3.41 -6.19
C THR A 347 4.49 -3.55 -4.76
N ARG A 348 3.18 -3.39 -4.57
CA ARG A 348 2.51 -3.40 -3.26
C ARG A 348 1.28 -4.32 -3.23
N GLY A 349 0.86 -4.73 -2.04
CA GLY A 349 -0.43 -5.36 -1.77
C GLY A 349 -0.50 -6.88 -1.79
N GLY A 350 0.51 -7.58 -2.31
CA GLY A 350 0.46 -9.04 -2.42
C GLY A 350 -0.55 -9.53 -3.47
N SER A 351 -0.81 -10.83 -3.52
CA SER A 351 -1.73 -11.43 -4.51
C SER A 351 -2.45 -12.65 -3.95
N PHE A 352 -3.30 -13.27 -4.76
CA PHE A 352 -3.93 -14.57 -4.49
C PHE A 352 -2.93 -15.71 -4.19
N LEU A 353 -1.64 -15.53 -4.47
CA LEU A 353 -0.58 -16.51 -4.19
C LEU A 353 0.07 -16.36 -2.82
N CYS A 354 -0.21 -15.28 -2.08
CA CYS A 354 0.50 -14.99 -0.85
C CYS A 354 -0.10 -15.72 0.37
N ASN A 355 0.76 -16.25 1.24
CA ASN A 355 0.41 -16.89 2.52
C ASN A 355 1.47 -16.62 3.58
N GLU A 356 1.17 -16.94 4.83
CA GLU A 356 2.07 -16.68 5.96
C GLU A 356 3.41 -17.43 5.85
N ASP A 357 3.42 -18.62 5.23
CA ASP A 357 4.63 -19.46 5.15
C ASP A 357 5.66 -18.95 4.12
N PHE A 358 5.22 -18.25 3.07
CA PHE A 358 6.10 -17.83 1.96
C PHE A 358 6.07 -16.32 1.68
N CYS A 359 4.88 -15.74 1.62
CA CYS A 359 4.66 -14.34 1.21
C CYS A 359 3.67 -13.65 2.16
N LEU A 360 4.20 -12.96 3.17
CA LEU A 360 3.43 -12.05 4.04
C LEU A 360 3.23 -10.66 3.42
N SER A 361 3.37 -10.53 2.09
CA SER A 361 3.38 -9.23 1.43
C SER A 361 2.00 -8.62 1.15
N TYR A 362 0.96 -9.23 1.70
CA TYR A 362 -0.42 -8.73 1.66
C TYR A 362 -0.70 -7.69 2.78
N ARG A 363 0.25 -7.48 3.69
CA ARG A 363 0.22 -6.39 4.69
C ARG A 363 0.42 -5.02 4.02
N PRO A 364 -0.23 -3.94 4.49
CA PRO A 364 -0.07 -2.61 3.91
C PRO A 364 1.37 -2.12 3.83
N SER A 365 2.22 -2.40 4.83
CA SER A 365 3.63 -1.97 4.88
C SER A 365 4.55 -2.75 3.93
N ALA A 366 4.12 -3.90 3.44
CA ALA A 366 4.98 -4.79 2.67
C ALA A 366 5.19 -4.29 1.24
N ARG A 367 6.41 -4.47 0.76
CA ARG A 367 6.88 -3.97 -0.53
C ARG A 367 7.87 -4.93 -1.18
N ARG A 368 7.86 -4.96 -2.51
CA ARG A 368 8.83 -5.72 -3.32
C ARG A 368 9.39 -4.83 -4.43
N GLY A 369 10.64 -5.11 -4.80
CA GLY A 369 11.20 -4.65 -6.07
C GLY A 369 10.93 -5.70 -7.13
N THR A 370 10.34 -5.28 -8.24
CA THR A 370 9.96 -6.17 -9.33
C THR A 370 10.56 -5.65 -10.64
N ASP A 371 11.07 -6.56 -11.48
CA ASP A 371 11.55 -6.26 -12.82
C ASP A 371 10.44 -5.55 -13.62
N PRO A 372 10.60 -4.27 -14.02
CA PRO A 372 9.56 -3.49 -14.67
C PRO A 372 9.19 -4.01 -16.06
N PHE A 373 10.03 -4.84 -16.67
CA PHE A 373 9.84 -5.35 -18.03
C PHE A 373 9.12 -6.69 -18.05
N ASN A 374 9.05 -7.38 -16.92
CA ASN A 374 8.45 -8.70 -16.83
C ASN A 374 6.97 -8.59 -16.44
N SER A 375 6.11 -9.20 -17.25
CA SER A 375 4.69 -9.37 -16.93
C SER A 375 4.48 -10.63 -16.10
N MET A 376 3.53 -10.62 -15.17
CA MET A 376 3.26 -11.78 -14.32
C MET A 376 1.76 -12.05 -14.18
N SER A 377 1.37 -13.33 -14.08
CA SER A 377 -0.02 -13.79 -13.97
C SER A 377 -0.75 -13.37 -12.68
N HIS A 378 -0.10 -12.59 -11.82
CA HIS A 378 -0.58 -12.17 -10.50
C HIS A 378 -0.26 -10.69 -10.20
N LEU A 379 0.06 -9.89 -11.23
CA LEU A 379 0.48 -8.51 -11.13
C LEU A 379 -0.34 -7.63 -12.08
N GLY A 380 -1.05 -6.67 -11.50
CA GLY A 380 -1.86 -5.66 -12.16
C GLY A 380 -1.55 -4.27 -11.61
N PHE A 381 -2.53 -3.37 -11.61
CA PHE A 381 -2.37 -2.01 -11.12
C PHE A 381 -3.72 -1.32 -10.87
N ARG A 382 -3.66 -0.20 -10.16
CA ARG A 382 -4.74 0.79 -10.04
C ARG A 382 -4.16 2.19 -10.20
N LEU A 383 -5.00 3.18 -10.46
CA LEU A 383 -4.53 4.54 -10.73
C LEU A 383 -5.00 5.54 -9.70
N VAL A 384 -4.35 6.70 -9.76
CA VAL A 384 -4.72 7.89 -9.02
C VAL A 384 -4.83 9.10 -9.96
N MET A 385 -5.48 10.14 -9.45
CA MET A 385 -5.62 11.42 -10.11
C MET A 385 -5.51 12.54 -9.07
N ASP A 386 -4.66 13.52 -9.35
CA ASP A 386 -4.55 14.72 -8.53
C ASP A 386 -5.84 15.56 -8.61
N GLU A 387 -6.24 16.23 -7.52
CA GLU A 387 -7.44 17.08 -7.52
C GLU A 387 -7.36 18.19 -8.59
N GLY A 388 -6.18 18.77 -8.78
CA GLY A 388 -5.94 19.77 -9.83
C GLY A 388 -6.10 19.21 -11.25
N ARG A 389 -5.74 17.95 -11.47
CA ARG A 389 -5.90 17.29 -12.77
C ARG A 389 -7.37 17.06 -13.09
N TRP A 390 -8.17 16.61 -12.11
CA TRP A 390 -9.61 16.51 -12.27
C TRP A 390 -10.25 17.85 -12.64
N ALA A 391 -9.88 18.92 -11.93
CA ALA A 391 -10.37 20.27 -12.22
C ALA A 391 -9.95 20.80 -13.61
N GLU A 392 -8.80 20.37 -14.14
CA GLU A 392 -8.39 20.66 -15.51
C GLU A 392 -9.27 19.93 -16.54
N MET A 393 -9.53 18.63 -16.32
CA MET A 393 -10.35 17.81 -17.21
C MET A 393 -11.79 18.33 -17.32
N GLN A 394 -12.36 18.84 -16.23
CA GLN A 394 -13.69 19.46 -16.24
C GLN A 394 -13.76 20.77 -17.04
N ARG A 395 -12.64 21.50 -17.15
CA ARG A 395 -12.57 22.79 -17.87
C ARG A 395 -12.35 22.64 -19.36
N ARG A 396 -11.92 21.47 -19.84
CA ARG A 396 -11.74 21.18 -21.26
C ARG A 396 -12.94 20.36 -21.74
N PRO A 397 -13.85 20.92 -22.56
CA PRO A 397 -14.86 20.07 -23.20
C PRO A 397 -14.14 18.98 -24.01
N PRO A 398 -14.72 17.78 -24.16
CA PRO A 398 -14.11 16.74 -24.97
C PRO A 398 -13.92 17.30 -26.37
N VAL A 399 -12.66 17.38 -26.82
CA VAL A 399 -12.37 17.62 -28.23
C VAL A 399 -12.99 16.43 -28.94
N ALA A 400 -14.09 16.66 -29.66
CA ALA A 400 -14.65 15.67 -30.55
C ALA A 400 -13.50 15.18 -31.44
N MET A 401 -13.17 13.89 -31.31
CA MET A 401 -12.21 13.24 -32.21
C MET A 401 -12.78 13.41 -33.61
N ALA A 402 -12.29 14.41 -34.34
CA ALA A 402 -12.64 14.60 -35.73
C ALA A 402 -12.19 13.33 -36.45
N GLY A 403 -13.17 12.53 -36.89
CA GLY A 403 -12.91 11.39 -37.75
C GLY A 403 -12.12 11.85 -38.98
N PRO A 404 -11.31 10.96 -39.59
CA PRO A 404 -10.48 11.32 -40.73
C PRO A 404 -11.36 11.93 -41.83
N ALA A 405 -11.03 13.15 -42.23
CA ALA A 405 -11.66 13.81 -43.36
C ALA A 405 -11.43 12.94 -44.61
N ASN A 406 -12.52 12.45 -45.20
CA ASN A 406 -12.52 11.64 -46.41
C ASN A 406 -12.03 12.50 -47.59
N PRO A 407 -10.83 12.24 -48.17
CA PRO A 407 -10.34 12.99 -49.32
C PRO A 407 -10.79 12.26 -50.58
N SER A 408 -12.08 12.30 -50.88
CA SER A 408 -12.61 11.86 -52.19
C SER A 408 -13.95 12.51 -52.51
N ALA A 409 -13.92 13.83 -52.70
CA ALA A 409 -14.95 14.54 -53.44
C ALA A 409 -14.37 15.83 -54.03
N ARG A 410 -13.71 15.70 -55.19
CA ARG A 410 -13.78 16.62 -56.33
C ARG A 410 -12.92 16.12 -57.48
#